data_AF-A0A1Z9AJM1-F1
#
_entry.id   AF-A0A1Z9AJM1-F1
#
_cell.length_a   1.000
_cell.length_b   1.000
_cell.length_c   1.000
_cell.angle_alpha   90.00
_cell.angle_beta   90.00
_cell.angle_gamma   90.00
#
_symmetry.space_group_name_H-M   'P 1'
#
loop_
_entity.id
_entity.type
_entity.pdbx_description
1 polymer ?
#
loop_
_entity_poly.entity_id
_entity_poly.type
_entity_poly.pdbx_seq_one_letter_code
_entity_poly.pdbx_strand_id
1 'polypeptide(L)' 'RILSAMSGLGAQDDSLVSSKALRNSLYCADLSAPTYHRALKSLLDQGLLRPPEGRKTGVYRLCV' A
#
# COMPACT_ATOMS: atom_id res chain seq x y z
N ARG A 1 4.80 -8.41 2.56
CA ARG A 1 5.58 -7.19 2.87
C ARG A 1 4.71 -5.94 2.79
N ILE A 2 4.26 -5.50 1.61
CA ILE A 2 3.35 -4.34 1.50
C ILE A 2 2.01 -4.59 2.22
N LEU A 3 1.40 -5.77 2.09
CA LEU A 3 0.19 -6.13 2.86
C LEU A 3 0.41 -6.12 4.37
N SER A 4 1.57 -6.60 4.84
CA SER A 4 1.95 -6.56 6.25
C SER A 4 2.12 -5.12 6.76
N ALA A 5 2.72 -4.25 5.94
CA ALA A 5 2.80 -2.82 6.22
C ALA A 5 1.42 -2.16 6.25
N MET A 6 0.54 -2.50 5.30
CA MET A 6 -0.84 -2.02 5.24
C MET A 6 -1.64 -2.47 6.46
N SER A 7 -1.54 -3.73 6.87
CA SER A 7 -2.23 -4.25 8.06
C SER A 7 -1.72 -3.58 9.34
N GLY A 8 -0.42 -3.27 9.43
CA GLY A 8 0.16 -2.55 10.57
C GLY A 8 -0.16 -1.06 10.59
N LEU A 9 -0.24 -0.39 9.44
CA LEU A 9 -0.48 1.06 9.32
C LEU A 9 -1.97 1.41 9.18
N GLY A 10 -2.77 0.50 8.66
CA GLY A 10 -4.19 0.64 8.36
C GLY A 10 -4.99 -0.42 9.09
N ALA A 11 -4.86 -0.47 10.41
CA ALA A 11 -5.53 -1.45 11.28
C ALA A 11 -7.06 -1.34 11.34
N GLN A 12 -7.67 -0.43 10.56
CA GLN A 12 -9.12 -0.32 10.39
C GLN A 12 -9.46 -0.44 8.89
N ASP A 13 -10.52 -1.18 8.56
CA ASP A 13 -10.93 -1.61 7.21
C ASP A 13 -11.08 -0.50 6.14
N ASP A 14 -11.07 0.77 6.53
CA ASP A 14 -11.16 1.91 5.60
C ASP A 14 -10.01 2.93 5.78
N SER A 15 -8.93 2.50 6.43
CA SER A 15 -7.75 3.33 6.64
C SER A 15 -7.01 3.58 5.32
N LEU A 16 -6.97 4.84 4.92
CA LEU A 16 -6.18 5.29 3.78
C LEU A 16 -4.71 5.39 4.16
N VAL A 17 -3.90 4.47 3.66
CA VAL A 17 -2.45 4.47 3.89
C VAL A 17 -1.73 5.06 2.68
N SER A 18 -0.87 6.05 2.92
CA SER A 18 -0.08 6.65 1.83
C SER A 18 1.04 5.71 1.36
N SER A 19 1.31 5.74 0.06
CA SER A 19 2.45 5.02 -0.55
C SER A 19 3.78 5.40 0.11
N LYS A 20 3.91 6.67 0.53
CA LYS A 20 5.08 7.16 1.26
C LYS A 20 5.22 6.50 2.63
N ALA A 21 4.12 6.36 3.38
CA ALA A 21 4.11 5.68 4.67
C ALA A 21 4.43 4.19 4.52
N LEU A 22 3.87 3.53 3.50
CA LEU A 22 4.19 2.13 3.18
C LEU A 22 5.67 1.94 2.87
N ARG A 23 6.22 2.77 1.98
CA ARG A 23 7.64 2.72 1.61
C ARG A 23 8.56 2.96 2.80
N ASN A 24 8.19 3.87 3.70
CA ASN A 24 8.95 4.17 4.91
C ASN A 24 8.70 3.18 6.07
N SER A 25 7.80 2.22 5.91
CA SER A 25 7.58 1.18 6.92
C SER A 25 8.78 0.25 7.02
N LEU A 26 9.00 -0.32 8.20
CA LEU A 26 10.03 -1.34 8.45
C LEU A 26 9.94 -2.54 7.48
N TYR A 27 8.75 -2.83 6.95
CA TYR A 27 8.53 -3.94 6.02
C TYR A 27 8.93 -3.62 4.57
N CYS A 28 9.02 -2.35 4.19
CA CYS A 28 9.35 -1.92 2.83
C CYS A 28 10.56 -0.98 2.73
N ALA A 29 11.17 -0.59 3.85
CA ALA A 29 12.32 0.31 3.90
C ALA A 29 13.51 -0.25 3.09
N ASP A 30 13.71 -1.57 3.12
CA ASP A 30 14.78 -2.25 2.40
C ASP A 30 14.46 -2.52 0.92
N LEU A 31 13.24 -2.21 0.47
CA LEU A 31 12.86 -2.41 -0.93
C LEU A 31 13.36 -1.25 -1.79
N SER A 32 14.10 -1.59 -2.85
CA SER A 32 14.39 -0.62 -3.90
C SER A 32 13.07 -0.12 -4.52
N ALA A 33 13.06 1.16 -4.91
CA ALA A 33 11.90 1.78 -5.56
C ALA A 33 11.29 0.91 -6.69
N PRO A 34 12.06 0.35 -7.65
CA PRO A 34 11.48 -0.47 -8.71
C PRO A 34 10.84 -1.77 -8.20
N THR A 35 11.36 -2.37 -7.14
CA THR A 35 10.77 -3.59 -6.53
C THR A 35 9.50 -3.25 -5.80
N TYR A 36 9.50 -2.15 -5.04
CA TYR A 36 8.31 -1.65 -4.35
C TYR A 36 7.18 -1.34 -5.33
N HIS A 37 7.45 -0.60 -6.40
CA HIS A 37 6.43 -0.25 -7.39
C HIS A 37 5.89 -1.48 -8.13
N ARG A 38 6.74 -2.47 -8.45
CA ARG A 38 6.28 -3.74 -9.04
C ARG A 38 5.36 -4.52 -8.11
N ALA A 39 5.73 -4.66 -6.84
CA ALA A 39 4.91 -5.34 -5.85
C ALA A 39 3.59 -4.60 -5.59
N LEU A 40 3.63 -3.27 -5.49
CA LEU A 40 2.44 -2.43 -5.33
C LEU A 40 1.49 -2.59 -6.51
N LYS A 41 2.02 -2.56 -7.74
CA LYS A 41 1.24 -2.79 -8.96
C LYS A 41 0.58 -4.16 -8.96
N SER A 42 1.31 -5.22 -8.62
CA SER A 42 0.75 -6.57 -8.52
C SER A 42 -0.41 -6.66 -7.52
N LEU A 43 -0.32 -5.95 -6.39
CA LEU A 43 -1.38 -5.93 -5.38
C LEU A 43 -2.61 -5.13 -5.82
N LEU A 44 -2.41 -4.06 -6.59
CA LEU A 44 -3.50 -3.32 -7.24
C LEU A 44 -4.17 -4.17 -8.32
N ASP A 45 -3.38 -4.84 -9.16
CA ASP A 45 -3.88 -5.72 -10.23
C ASP A 45 -4.66 -6.93 -9.65
N GLN A 46 -4.26 -7.43 -8.48
CA GLN A 46 -4.99 -8.47 -7.73
C GLN A 46 -6.24 -7.95 -7.00
N GLY A 47 -6.47 -6.64 -6.98
CA GLY A 47 -7.61 -6.02 -6.30
C GLY A 47 -7.51 -5.99 -4.77
N LEU A 48 -6.38 -6.41 -4.20
CA LEU A 48 -6.10 -6.42 -2.75
C LEU A 48 -5.86 -5.01 -2.20
N LEU A 49 -5.46 -4.08 -3.06
CA LEU A 49 -5.35 -2.67 -2.75
C LEU A 49 -6.22 -1.88 -3.72
N ARG A 50 -6.85 -0.82 -3.22
CA ARG A 50 -7.58 0.13 -4.08
C ARG A 50 -7.27 1.56 -3.70
N PRO A 51 -7.14 2.48 -4.65
CA PRO A 51 -7.18 3.90 -4.35
C PRO A 51 -8.58 4.30 -3.86
N PRO A 52 -8.70 5.32 -2.98
CA PRO A 52 -9.99 5.91 -2.65
C PRO A 52 -10.63 6.55 -3.88
N GLU A 53 -11.94 6.41 -4.02
CA GLU A 53 -12.69 7.09 -5.07
C GLU A 53 -12.63 8.62 -4.88
N GLY A 54 -12.35 9.34 -5.96
CA GLY A 54 -12.35 10.82 -5.96
C GLY A 54 -11.09 11.51 -5.41
N ARG A 55 -10.00 10.81 -5.09
CA ARG A 55 -8.73 11.44 -4.67
C ARG A 55 -7.54 11.12 -5.57
N LYS A 56 -6.55 12.02 -5.54
CA LYS A 56 -5.24 11.88 -6.21
C LYS A 56 -4.56 10.57 -5.79
N THR A 57 -4.03 9.86 -6.78
CA THR A 57 -3.14 8.71 -6.65
C THR A 57 -2.04 8.98 -5.60
N GLY A 58 -1.78 8.02 -4.71
CA GLY A 58 -0.76 8.15 -3.66
C GLY A 58 -1.19 7.66 -2.27
N VAL A 59 -2.47 7.37 -2.09
CA VAL A 59 -3.03 6.66 -0.93
C VAL A 59 -3.81 5.44 -1.40
N TYR A 60 -3.76 4.38 -0.60
CA TYR A 60 -4.37 3.10 -0.88
C TYR A 60 -5.08 2.59 0.37
N ARG A 61 -6.19 1.90 0.17
CA ARG A 61 -6.86 1.10 1.21
C ARG A 61 -6.65 -0.37 0.93
N LEU A 62 -6.71 -1.15 2.00
CA LEU A 62 -6.71 -2.60 1.94
C LEU A 62 -8.12 -3.07 1.56
N CYS A 63 -8.24 -3.93 0.56
CA CYS A 63 -9.48 -4.60 0.16
C CYS A 63 -9.23 -6.12 0.26
N VAL A 64 -9.06 -6.61 1.48
CA VAL A 64 -8.94 -8.05 1.79
C VAL A 64 -10.18 -8.55 2.51
#